data_AF-A0AAW0M140-F1
#
_entry.id   AF-A0AAW0M140-F1
#
_cell.length_a   1.000
_cell.length_b   1.000
_cell.length_c   1.000
_cell.angle_alpha   90.00
_cell.angle_beta   90.00
_cell.angle_gamma   90.00
#
_symmetry.space_group_name_H-M   'P 1'
#
loop_
_entity.id
_entity.type
_entity.pdbx_description
1 polymer ?
#
loop_
_entity_poly.entity_id
_entity_poly.type
_entity_poly.pdbx_seq_one_letter_code
_entity_poly.pdbx_strand_id
1 'polypeptide(L)'
;PAGWKLKEEYLPAGWLCLVCGASDNRELPPNFIKLAKDVYTPDLIAASDCMLGIITFNLFRANYQGGVEMARRDMLSGCWIPYLERAINLKPSYEGGTNGGEVFNFF
;
A
#
# COMPACT_ATOMS: atom_id res chain seq x y z
N PRO A 1 4.07 -20.84 5.84
CA PRO A 1 5.29 -20.45 5.10
C PRO A 1 5.18 -20.92 3.64
N ALA A 2 4.65 -20.06 2.78
CA ALA A 2 4.40 -20.40 1.37
C ALA A 2 5.11 -19.36 0.49
N GLY A 3 5.92 -19.82 -0.45
CA GLY A 3 6.69 -19.00 -1.40
C GLY A 3 5.82 -18.28 -2.41
N TRP A 4 4.89 -17.46 -1.93
CA TRP A 4 4.02 -16.66 -2.76
C TRP A 4 4.79 -15.46 -3.31
N LYS A 5 4.84 -15.36 -4.64
CA LYS A 5 5.45 -14.26 -5.37
C LYS A 5 4.35 -13.33 -5.87
N LEU A 6 4.56 -12.03 -5.65
CA LEU A 6 3.78 -11.00 -6.30
C LEU A 6 4.02 -11.09 -7.80
N LYS A 7 2.99 -10.78 -8.58
CA LYS A 7 3.07 -10.77 -10.05
C LYS A 7 2.59 -9.43 -10.56
N GLU A 8 3.18 -9.00 -11.66
CA GLU A 8 2.82 -7.75 -12.33
C GLU A 8 1.34 -7.72 -12.75
N GLU A 9 0.80 -8.86 -13.18
CA GLU A 9 -0.58 -9.06 -13.61
C GLU A 9 -1.67 -8.78 -12.55
N TYR A 10 -1.29 -8.65 -11.27
CA TYR A 10 -2.25 -8.34 -10.20
C TYR A 10 -2.66 -6.86 -10.18
N LEU A 11 -1.90 -6.00 -10.83
CA LEU A 11 -2.20 -4.58 -10.97
C LEU A 11 -2.66 -4.27 -12.41
N PRO A 12 -3.56 -3.28 -12.60
CA PRO A 12 -3.85 -2.78 -13.93
C PRO A 12 -2.60 -2.17 -14.58
N ALA A 13 -2.57 -2.14 -15.91
CA ALA A 13 -1.43 -1.59 -16.64
C ALA A 13 -1.18 -0.11 -16.25
N GLY A 14 0.08 0.22 -15.97
CA GLY A 14 0.51 1.56 -15.55
C GLY A 14 0.38 1.86 -14.05
N TRP A 15 -0.13 0.92 -13.25
CA TRP A 15 -0.23 1.08 -11.80
C TRP A 15 1.06 0.67 -11.11
N LEU A 16 1.43 1.44 -10.08
CA LEU A 16 2.52 1.13 -9.17
C LEU A 16 1.95 0.79 -7.79
N CYS A 17 2.46 -0.26 -7.16
CA CYS A 17 2.10 -0.62 -5.79
C CYS A 17 3.28 -0.37 -4.85
N LEU A 18 3.07 0.53 -3.90
CA LEU A 18 4.04 0.82 -2.85
C LEU A 18 3.87 -0.19 -1.71
N VAL A 19 4.93 -0.93 -1.39
CA VAL A 19 4.90 -2.01 -0.40
C VAL A 19 5.65 -1.59 0.86
N CYS A 20 4.90 -1.34 1.94
CA CYS A 20 5.45 -1.08 3.27
C CYS A 20 5.84 -2.39 3.97
N GLY A 21 6.99 -2.43 4.64
CA GLY A 21 7.37 -3.54 5.53
C GLY A 21 7.74 -4.85 4.82
N ALA A 22 8.02 -4.83 3.51
CA ALA A 22 8.56 -6.01 2.83
C ALA A 22 9.94 -6.39 3.39
N SER A 23 10.22 -7.68 3.52
CA SER A 23 11.55 -8.16 3.91
C SER A 23 12.61 -7.82 2.85
N ASP A 24 13.86 -7.66 3.25
CA ASP A 24 14.99 -7.29 2.36
C ASP A 24 15.33 -8.38 1.34
N ASN A 25 15.02 -9.64 1.65
CA ASN A 25 15.29 -10.78 0.79
C ASN A 25 14.15 -11.12 -0.20
N ARG A 26 13.15 -10.26 -0.35
CA ARG A 26 12.00 -10.55 -1.20
C ARG A 26 12.12 -9.82 -2.53
N GLU A 27 12.33 -10.57 -3.60
CA GLU A 27 12.24 -10.06 -4.96
C GLU A 27 10.81 -9.61 -5.25
N LEU A 28 10.67 -8.34 -5.63
CA LEU A 28 9.41 -7.75 -6.04
C LEU A 28 9.43 -7.54 -7.56
N PRO A 29 8.27 -7.68 -8.24
CA PRO A 29 8.17 -7.30 -9.64
C PRO A 29 8.42 -5.80 -9.84
N PRO A 30 8.73 -5.34 -11.06
CA PRO A 30 9.11 -3.94 -11.32
C PRO A 30 8.01 -2.91 -11.00
N ASN A 31 6.73 -3.31 -11.03
CA ASN A 31 5.60 -2.47 -10.66
C ASN A 31 5.31 -2.45 -9.14
N PHE A 32 6.09 -3.18 -8.34
CA PHE A 32 6.01 -3.17 -6.88
C PHE A 32 7.24 -2.49 -6.29
N ILE A 33 7.05 -1.27 -5.81
CA ILE A 33 8.12 -0.46 -5.23
C ILE A 33 8.16 -0.74 -3.73
N LYS A 34 9.29 -1.27 -3.29
CA LYS A 34 9.55 -1.43 -1.86
C LYS A 34 9.86 -0.06 -1.25
N LEU A 35 9.15 0.26 -0.19
CA LEU A 35 9.41 1.47 0.59
C LEU A 35 10.42 1.18 1.71
N ALA A 36 11.22 2.20 2.03
CA ALA A 36 12.12 2.15 3.17
C ALA A 36 11.32 2.10 4.50
N LYS A 37 11.94 1.56 5.55
CA LYS A 37 11.24 1.32 6.84
C LYS A 37 10.91 2.60 7.61
N ASP A 38 11.60 3.68 7.28
CA ASP A 38 11.56 5.01 7.88
C ASP A 38 10.68 5.99 7.10
N VAL A 39 10.03 5.55 6.01
CA VAL A 39 9.14 6.43 5.23
C VAL A 39 7.95 6.86 6.06
N TYR A 40 7.71 8.17 6.07
CA TYR A 40 6.55 8.74 6.72
C TYR A 40 5.27 8.30 5.99
N THR A 41 4.54 7.37 6.62
CA THR A 41 3.34 6.75 6.03
C THR A 41 2.26 7.77 5.62
N PRO A 42 2.01 8.86 6.37
CA PRO A 42 1.09 9.91 5.94
C PRO A 42 1.36 10.54 4.58
N ASP A 43 2.62 10.77 4.23
CA ASP A 43 2.96 11.38 2.92
C ASP A 43 2.63 10.43 1.78
N LEU A 44 2.84 9.13 2.01
CA LEU A 44 2.44 8.09 1.05
C LEU A 44 0.93 8.01 0.93
N ILE A 45 0.21 8.14 2.04
CA ILE A 45 -1.26 8.18 2.02
C ILE A 45 -1.73 9.36 1.16
N ALA A 46 -1.15 10.55 1.35
CA ALA A 46 -1.51 11.76 0.60
C ALA A 46 -1.13 11.69 -0.88
N ALA A 47 -0.03 11.00 -1.22
CA ALA A 47 0.44 10.85 -2.60
C ALA A 47 -0.20 9.67 -3.35
N SER A 48 -0.93 8.78 -2.66
CA SER A 48 -1.50 7.57 -3.26
C SER A 48 -2.95 7.79 -3.68
N ASP A 49 -3.31 7.35 -4.88
CA ASP A 49 -4.70 7.38 -5.36
C ASP A 49 -5.62 6.43 -4.59
N CYS A 50 -5.06 5.37 -4.01
CA CYS A 50 -5.82 4.38 -3.24
C CYS A 50 -4.91 3.60 -2.28
N MET A 51 -5.51 2.96 -1.27
CA MET A 51 -4.78 2.17 -0.28
C MET A 51 -5.45 0.85 0.05
N LEU A 52 -4.63 -0.21 0.07
CA LEU A 52 -5.03 -1.59 0.33
C LEU A 52 -4.25 -2.16 1.52
N GLY A 53 -4.93 -2.85 2.45
CA GLY A 53 -4.29 -3.44 3.63
C GLY A 53 -4.89 -4.79 4.04
N ILE A 54 -4.06 -5.73 4.46
CA ILE A 54 -4.45 -7.13 4.73
C ILE A 54 -4.48 -7.38 6.24
N ILE A 55 -5.30 -6.63 6.97
CA ILE A 55 -5.34 -6.62 8.44
C ILE A 55 -4.26 -5.70 9.05
N THR A 56 -4.39 -4.39 8.79
CA THR A 56 -3.80 -3.35 9.66
C THR A 56 -4.84 -2.26 9.92
N PHE A 57 -6.05 -2.71 10.27
CA PHE A 57 -7.24 -1.90 10.52
C PHE A 57 -7.00 -0.75 11.52
N ASN A 58 -6.13 -0.91 12.51
CA ASN A 58 -5.95 0.08 13.58
C ASN A 58 -5.05 1.28 13.19
N LEU A 59 -4.03 1.10 12.34
CA LEU A 59 -3.18 2.22 11.91
C LEU A 59 -3.86 3.05 10.81
N PHE A 60 -4.58 2.37 9.90
CA PHE A 60 -5.30 3.04 8.82
C PHE A 60 -6.56 3.75 9.32
N ARG A 61 -7.44 3.11 10.09
CA ARG A 61 -8.71 3.75 10.51
C ARG A 61 -8.54 4.94 11.44
N ALA A 62 -7.45 5.01 12.19
CA ALA A 62 -7.22 6.13 13.10
C ALA A 62 -6.97 7.45 12.36
N ASN A 63 -6.39 7.39 11.16
CA ASN A 63 -5.90 8.58 10.45
C ASN A 63 -6.46 8.71 9.02
N TYR A 64 -7.24 7.73 8.54
CA TYR A 64 -7.64 7.67 7.14
C TYR A 64 -8.95 6.91 6.91
N GLN A 65 -9.96 7.61 6.36
CA GLN A 65 -11.28 7.04 6.09
C GLN A 65 -11.40 6.34 4.71
N GLY A 66 -10.35 6.35 3.88
CA GLY A 66 -10.40 5.84 2.50
C GLY A 66 -9.76 4.47 2.24
N GLY A 67 -9.29 3.76 3.26
CA GLY A 67 -8.54 2.51 3.08
C GLY A 67 -9.45 1.29 2.90
N VAL A 68 -9.15 0.41 1.94
CA VAL A 68 -9.89 -0.83 1.73
C VAL A 68 -9.13 -2.01 2.33
N GLU A 69 -9.80 -2.72 3.24
CA GLU A 69 -9.29 -3.97 3.79
C GLU A 69 -9.48 -5.13 2.79
N MET A 70 -8.39 -5.86 2.56
CA MET A 70 -8.35 -7.02 1.69
C MET A 70 -8.20 -8.29 2.51
N ALA A 71 -8.99 -9.31 2.18
CA ALA A 71 -8.82 -10.62 2.80
C ALA A 71 -7.46 -11.20 2.39
N ARG A 72 -6.76 -11.85 3.33
CA ARG A 72 -5.46 -12.48 3.07
C ARG A 72 -5.51 -13.47 1.90
N ARG A 73 -6.61 -14.23 1.79
CA ARG A 73 -6.84 -15.13 0.66
C ARG A 73 -6.81 -14.40 -0.67
N ASP A 74 -7.51 -13.28 -0.76
CA ASP A 74 -7.72 -12.55 -2.01
C ASP A 74 -6.47 -11.76 -2.42
N MET A 75 -5.67 -11.33 -1.43
CA MET A 75 -4.30 -10.85 -1.72
C MET A 75 -3.46 -11.97 -2.35
N LEU A 76 -3.45 -13.15 -1.74
CA LEU A 76 -2.63 -14.28 -2.21
C LEU A 76 -3.10 -14.83 -3.57
N SER A 77 -4.38 -14.69 -3.91
CA SER A 77 -4.92 -15.14 -5.20
C SER A 77 -4.82 -14.09 -6.31
N GLY A 78 -4.39 -12.86 -6.02
CA GLY A 78 -4.30 -11.80 -7.03
C GLY A 78 -5.66 -11.19 -7.41
N CYS A 79 -6.70 -11.36 -6.59
CA CYS A 79 -8.04 -10.80 -6.82
C CYS A 79 -8.10 -9.30 -6.47
N TRP A 80 -7.17 -8.53 -7.06
CA TRP A 80 -6.90 -7.08 -6.93
C TRP A 80 -8.09 -6.17 -7.16
N ILE A 81 -8.67 -6.39 -8.34
CA ILE A 81 -9.56 -5.46 -9.05
C ILE A 81 -10.74 -4.94 -8.21
N PRO A 82 -11.57 -5.79 -7.57
CA PRO A 82 -12.74 -5.27 -6.84
C PRO A 82 -12.37 -4.41 -5.62
N TYR A 83 -11.19 -4.64 -5.04
CA TYR A 83 -10.70 -3.82 -3.93
C TYR A 83 -10.14 -2.48 -4.43
N LEU A 84 -9.45 -2.49 -5.57
CA LEU A 84 -8.95 -1.26 -6.22
C LEU A 84 -10.12 -0.36 -6.65
N GLU A 85 -11.13 -0.92 -7.31
CA GLU A 85 -12.34 -0.17 -7.70
C GLU A 85 -13.02 0.45 -6.49
N ARG A 86 -13.14 -0.29 -5.38
CA ARG A 86 -13.70 0.24 -4.14
C ARG A 86 -12.83 1.35 -3.55
N ALA A 87 -11.50 1.19 -3.57
CA ALA A 87 -10.57 2.14 -2.98
C ALA A 87 -10.52 3.47 -3.76
N ILE A 88 -10.57 3.43 -5.10
CA ILE A 88 -10.67 4.62 -5.96
C ILE A 88 -11.95 5.40 -5.64
N ASN A 89 -13.08 4.70 -5.49
CA ASN A 89 -14.36 5.32 -5.20
C ASN A 89 -14.43 5.97 -3.81
N LEU A 90 -13.60 5.53 -2.87
CA LEU A 90 -13.55 6.09 -1.52
C LEU A 90 -12.88 7.46 -1.45
N LYS A 91 -12.24 7.93 -2.55
CA LYS A 91 -11.55 9.23 -2.65
C LYS A 91 -10.75 9.54 -1.39
N PRO A 92 -9.60 8.90 -1.22
CA PRO A 92 -8.86 9.06 0.01
C PRO A 92 -8.48 10.51 0.31
N SER A 93 -8.96 11.03 1.44
CA SER A 93 -8.57 12.32 1.98
C SER A 93 -7.82 12.11 3.29
N TYR A 94 -6.53 12.42 3.28
CA TYR A 94 -5.74 12.56 4.50
C TYR A 94 -5.79 14.02 4.94
N GLU A 95 -6.45 14.31 6.07
CA GLU A 95 -6.58 15.67 6.61
C GLU A 95 -5.49 16.04 7.65
N GLY A 96 -4.53 15.14 7.89
CA GLY A 96 -3.39 15.42 8.76
C GLY A 96 -2.29 16.22 8.07
N GLY A 97 -1.32 16.71 8.84
CA GLY A 97 -0.12 17.34 8.28
C GLY A 97 0.73 16.33 7.53
N THR A 98 1.08 16.63 6.29
CA THR A 98 2.17 15.94 5.57
C THR A 98 3.51 16.52 6.05
N ASN A 99 4.57 15.71 6.05
CA ASN A 99 5.91 16.23 6.34
C ASN A 99 6.58 16.84 5.09
N GLY A 100 5.95 16.69 3.91
CA GLY A 100 6.47 17.22 2.65
C GLY A 100 7.53 16.33 1.99
N GLY A 101 7.64 15.06 2.37
CA GLY A 101 8.65 14.14 1.85
C GLY A 101 10.04 14.30 2.50
N GLU A 102 10.14 14.99 3.63
CA GLU A 102 11.33 15.01 4.48
C GLU A 102 11.66 13.61 4.99
N VAL A 103 12.77 13.06 4.50
CA VAL A 103 13.36 11.82 5.00
C VAL A 103 14.09 12.14 6.31
N PHE A 104 13.55 11.68 7.44
CA PHE A 104 14.28 11.74 8.71
C PHE A 104 15.44 10.73 8.66
N ASN A 105 16.62 11.20 8.24
CA ASN A 105 17.87 10.48 8.47
C ASN A 105 18.12 10.44 9.98
N PHE A 106 17.77 9.32 10.62
CA PHE A 106 18.32 9.00 11.93
C PHE A 106 19.80 8.63 11.73
N PHE A 107 20.70 9.53 12.14
CA PHE A 107 22.14 9.28 12.26
C PHE A 107 22.44 8.30 13.39
#